data_AF-A0A6C7R9K1-F1
#
_entry.id   AF-A0A6C7R9K1-F1
#
_cell.length_a   1.000
_cell.length_b   1.000
_cell.length_c   1.000
_cell.angle_alpha   90.00
_cell.angle_beta   90.00
_cell.angle_gamma   90.00
#
_symmetry.space_group_name_H-M   'P 1'
#
loop_
_entity.id
_entity.type
_entity.pdbx_description
1 polymer ?
#
loop_
_entity_poly.entity_id
_entity_poly.type
_entity_poly.pdbx_seq_one_letter_code
_entity_poly.pdbx_strand_id
1 'polypeptide(L)'
;MLNSVQEIRDRSFIIDDNSYVGINMDNLPCNEKFGAAQSYIDGSKNIDYCDVVNFILAKYNYFDNKKFAIDKMVFSLDEYNFNHLIPPIEFYKEIIDEYCAVMDSKKLSSMQKQFAILNNEKQEVIAKNFKLQTRINQLQEAIESMPVKKQQLEISSLEQDLINKKLQAKQLSKKLGIKMNDFMPKITMISPNSAKVRIQNQLSYKLGQAMIVNSKSILGYIRMPFVLSYIYDKHKQEQKIYQEKIKKDSSLILPQLESYPDYKEALKEKECFTYKLGQALIQ
;
A
#
# COMPACT_ATOMS: atom_id res chain seq x y z
N MET A 1 -48.98 -33.46 -30.83
CA MET A 1 -50.23 -33.13 -31.55
C MET A 1 -51.35 -33.82 -30.81
N LEU A 2 -52.29 -33.07 -30.22
CA LEU A 2 -53.53 -33.65 -29.70
C LEU A 2 -54.30 -34.20 -30.89
N ASN A 3 -54.35 -35.52 -31.04
CA ASN A 3 -55.30 -36.18 -31.92
C ASN A 3 -56.41 -36.78 -31.06
N SER A 4 -57.13 -35.92 -30.34
CA SER A 4 -58.38 -36.28 -29.68
C SER A 4 -59.53 -35.71 -30.50
N VAL A 5 -60.34 -36.57 -31.12
CA VAL A 5 -61.63 -36.17 -31.68
C VAL A 5 -62.68 -36.50 -30.62
N GLN A 6 -63.26 -35.47 -30.01
CA GLN A 6 -64.40 -35.62 -29.11
C GLN A 6 -65.68 -35.30 -29.89
N GLU A 7 -66.53 -36.31 -30.08
CA GLU A 7 -67.83 -36.15 -30.74
C GLU A 7 -68.90 -35.86 -29.67
N ILE A 8 -69.31 -34.60 -29.54
CA ILE A 8 -70.38 -34.20 -28.62
C ILE A 8 -71.71 -34.39 -29.35
N ARG A 9 -72.35 -35.54 -29.14
CA ARG A 9 -73.58 -35.93 -29.86
C ARG A 9 -74.87 -35.32 -29.29
N ASP A 10 -74.83 -34.72 -28.11
CA ASP A 10 -76.02 -34.21 -27.43
C ASP A 10 -75.91 -32.72 -27.08
N ARG A 11 -77.06 -32.04 -26.93
CA ARG A 11 -77.16 -30.57 -26.82
C ARG A 11 -76.55 -29.98 -25.54
N SER A 12 -76.09 -30.81 -24.61
CA SER A 12 -75.58 -30.40 -23.30
C SER A 12 -74.22 -31.02 -23.05
N PHE A 13 -73.17 -30.24 -23.30
CA PHE A 13 -71.83 -30.47 -22.77
C PHE A 13 -71.83 -30.07 -21.28
N ILE A 14 -71.61 -31.03 -20.38
CA ILE A 14 -71.67 -30.83 -18.93
C ILE A 14 -70.25 -30.97 -18.37
N ILE A 15 -69.79 -29.94 -17.67
CA ILE A 15 -68.60 -29.97 -16.81
C ILE A 15 -69.09 -30.13 -15.38
N ASP A 16 -68.63 -31.17 -14.68
CA ASP A 16 -68.97 -31.48 -13.29
C ASP A 16 -67.70 -31.58 -12.42
N ASP A 17 -67.87 -31.90 -11.14
CA ASP A 17 -66.76 -32.02 -10.17
C ASP A 17 -65.79 -33.17 -10.50
N ASN A 18 -66.14 -34.06 -11.44
CA ASN A 18 -65.27 -35.15 -11.91
C ASN A 18 -64.55 -34.79 -13.22
N SER A 19 -64.86 -33.64 -13.80
CA SER A 19 -64.25 -33.16 -15.03
C SER A 19 -62.91 -32.50 -14.71
N TYR A 20 -61.82 -33.00 -15.30
CA TYR A 20 -60.47 -32.48 -15.08
C TYR A 20 -59.75 -32.17 -16.40
N VAL A 21 -58.94 -31.10 -16.37
CA VAL A 21 -58.04 -30.74 -17.48
C VAL A 21 -56.62 -30.86 -16.95
N GLY A 22 -55.83 -31.77 -17.54
CA GLY A 22 -54.43 -31.98 -17.18
C GLY A 22 -53.49 -31.43 -18.24
N ILE A 23 -52.45 -30.71 -17.82
CA ILE A 23 -51.35 -30.29 -18.70
C ILE A 23 -50.12 -31.11 -18.32
N ASN A 24 -49.55 -31.83 -19.28
CA ASN A 24 -48.30 -32.57 -19.08
C ASN A 24 -47.12 -31.59 -19.12
N MET A 25 -46.82 -30.98 -17.97
CA MET A 25 -45.74 -29.98 -17.81
C MET A 25 -44.35 -30.60 -17.95
N ASP A 26 -44.23 -31.91 -17.69
CA ASP A 26 -42.95 -32.62 -17.67
C ASP A 26 -42.57 -33.22 -19.02
N ASN A 27 -43.39 -32.99 -20.05
CA ASN A 27 -43.19 -33.46 -21.42
C ASN A 27 -42.97 -34.98 -21.52
N LEU A 28 -43.55 -35.73 -20.57
CA LEU A 28 -43.40 -37.18 -20.50
C LEU A 28 -44.16 -37.84 -21.67
N PRO A 29 -43.60 -38.87 -22.32
CA PRO A 29 -44.28 -39.53 -23.42
C PRO A 29 -45.57 -40.22 -22.93
N CYS A 30 -46.72 -39.74 -23.37
CA CYS A 30 -48.02 -40.33 -23.11
C CYS A 30 -48.61 -40.90 -24.41
N ASN A 31 -49.12 -42.14 -24.35
CA ASN A 31 -49.87 -42.75 -25.45
C ASN A 31 -51.35 -42.80 -25.06
N GLU A 32 -52.19 -42.12 -25.82
CA GLU A 32 -53.64 -42.21 -25.67
C GLU A 32 -54.17 -43.34 -26.57
N LYS A 33 -55.02 -44.22 -26.03
CA LYS A 33 -55.69 -45.23 -26.85
C LYS A 33 -56.77 -44.55 -27.68
N PHE A 34 -56.47 -44.25 -28.95
CA PHE A 34 -57.48 -43.73 -29.87
C PHE A 34 -58.12 -44.87 -30.68
N GLY A 35 -59.45 -44.92 -30.73
CA GLY A 35 -60.19 -45.66 -31.74
C GLY A 35 -60.39 -44.76 -32.96
N ALA A 36 -60.33 -45.31 -34.18
CA ALA A 36 -60.44 -44.57 -35.44
C ALA A 36 -61.58 -43.54 -35.41
N ALA A 37 -61.24 -42.28 -35.20
CA ALA A 37 -62.20 -41.21 -35.08
C ALA A 37 -62.50 -40.63 -36.45
N GLN A 38 -63.52 -41.20 -37.11
CA GLN A 38 -64.16 -40.59 -38.26
C GLN A 38 -65.48 -39.97 -37.83
N SER A 39 -65.70 -38.70 -38.20
CA SER A 39 -67.04 -38.12 -38.17
C SER A 39 -67.85 -38.77 -39.30
N TYR A 40 -68.98 -39.40 -38.95
CA TYR A 40 -69.87 -40.03 -39.92
C TYR A 40 -70.91 -39.05 -40.49
N ILE A 41 -70.75 -37.75 -40.24
CA ILE A 41 -71.66 -36.69 -40.69
C ILE A 41 -71.04 -35.95 -41.87
N ASP A 42 -71.72 -36.01 -43.03
CA ASP A 42 -71.31 -35.27 -44.22
C ASP A 42 -71.28 -33.76 -43.95
N GLY A 43 -70.14 -33.13 -44.24
CA GLY A 43 -69.92 -31.68 -44.04
C GLY A 43 -69.35 -31.28 -42.68
N SER A 44 -68.93 -32.23 -41.83
CA SER A 44 -68.24 -31.90 -40.57
C SER A 44 -66.93 -31.14 -40.81
N LYS A 45 -66.72 -30.04 -40.08
CA LYS A 45 -65.49 -29.25 -40.13
C LYS A 45 -64.45 -29.81 -39.16
N ASN A 46 -63.28 -30.16 -39.67
CA ASN A 46 -62.11 -30.50 -38.85
C ASN A 46 -61.26 -29.24 -38.63
N ILE A 47 -60.73 -29.07 -37.42
CA ILE A 47 -59.80 -28.00 -37.06
C ILE A 47 -58.45 -28.60 -36.67
N ASP A 48 -57.36 -27.97 -37.13
CA ASP A 48 -56.00 -28.48 -36.91
C ASP A 48 -55.49 -28.17 -35.48
N TYR A 49 -56.15 -27.25 -34.76
CA TYR A 49 -55.77 -26.83 -33.42
C TYR A 49 -56.96 -26.23 -32.65
N CYS A 50 -57.11 -26.60 -31.37
CA CYS A 50 -58.04 -26.00 -30.41
C CYS A 50 -57.32 -25.86 -29.07
N ASP A 51 -57.17 -24.64 -28.56
CA ASP A 51 -56.69 -24.43 -27.18
C ASP A 51 -57.84 -24.46 -26.18
N VAL A 52 -57.50 -24.58 -24.90
CA VAL A 52 -58.48 -24.67 -23.80
C VAL A 52 -59.42 -23.45 -23.77
N VAL A 53 -58.92 -22.27 -24.16
CA VAL A 53 -59.72 -21.04 -24.20
C VAL A 53 -60.76 -21.10 -25.31
N ASN A 54 -60.36 -21.48 -26.53
CA ASN A 54 -61.27 -21.69 -27.66
C ASN A 54 -62.27 -22.82 -27.39
N PHE A 55 -61.86 -23.87 -26.68
CA PHE A 55 -62.74 -24.96 -26.27
C PHE A 55 -63.83 -24.49 -25.30
N ILE A 56 -63.47 -23.73 -24.26
CA ILE A 56 -64.42 -23.22 -23.25
C ILE A 56 -65.34 -22.13 -23.83
N LEU A 57 -64.84 -21.31 -24.77
CA LEU A 57 -65.60 -20.22 -25.37
C LEU A 57 -66.49 -20.65 -26.56
N ALA A 58 -66.48 -21.92 -26.94
CA ALA A 58 -67.30 -22.45 -28.01
C ALA A 58 -68.80 -22.34 -27.67
N LYS A 59 -69.52 -21.43 -28.33
CA LYS A 59 -70.96 -21.25 -28.13
C LYS A 59 -71.72 -21.62 -29.40
N TYR A 60 -72.67 -22.56 -29.27
CA TYR A 60 -73.65 -22.99 -30.28
C TYR A 60 -73.19 -22.94 -31.75
N ASN A 61 -72.53 -24.01 -32.20
CA ASN A 61 -72.32 -24.36 -33.62
C ASN A 61 -71.50 -23.39 -34.50
N TYR A 62 -70.78 -22.42 -33.94
CA TYR A 62 -69.91 -21.53 -34.73
C TYR A 62 -68.47 -21.53 -34.21
N PHE A 63 -67.63 -22.36 -34.84
CA PHE A 63 -66.18 -22.17 -34.85
C PHE A 63 -65.84 -21.42 -36.14
N ASP A 64 -65.65 -20.10 -36.05
CA ASP A 64 -64.98 -19.34 -37.10
C ASP A 64 -63.47 -19.45 -36.81
N ASN A 65 -62.67 -19.96 -37.74
CA ASN A 65 -61.21 -20.18 -37.59
C ASN A 65 -60.40 -18.88 -37.46
N LYS A 66 -61.05 -17.76 -37.13
CA LYS A 66 -60.40 -16.51 -36.83
C LYS A 66 -59.93 -16.57 -35.38
N LYS A 67 -58.61 -16.43 -35.18
CA LYS A 67 -58.02 -16.10 -33.88
C LYS A 67 -58.95 -15.14 -33.13
N PHE A 68 -59.53 -15.58 -32.03
CA PHE A 68 -60.28 -14.69 -31.14
C PHE A 68 -59.33 -13.55 -30.73
N ALA A 69 -59.57 -12.35 -31.25
CA ALA A 69 -58.88 -11.16 -30.77
C ALA A 69 -59.42 -10.89 -29.37
N ILE A 70 -58.58 -11.09 -28.36
CA ILE A 70 -58.88 -10.86 -26.93
C ILE A 70 -59.33 -9.41 -26.68
N ASP A 71 -59.04 -8.51 -27.63
CA ASP A 71 -59.24 -7.06 -27.59
C ASP A 71 -60.71 -6.58 -27.39
N LYS A 72 -61.71 -7.47 -27.33
CA LYS A 72 -63.13 -7.08 -27.14
C LYS A 72 -63.87 -7.76 -25.99
N MET A 73 -63.19 -8.52 -25.13
CA MET A 73 -63.85 -9.10 -23.95
C MET A 73 -63.74 -8.14 -22.76
N VAL A 74 -64.63 -7.14 -22.73
CA VAL A 74 -64.82 -6.30 -21.54
C VAL A 74 -65.62 -7.13 -20.54
N PHE A 75 -64.94 -7.81 -19.64
CA PHE A 75 -65.58 -8.35 -18.44
C PHE A 75 -65.97 -7.14 -17.57
N SER A 76 -67.23 -7.07 -17.14
CA SER A 76 -67.56 -6.20 -16.02
C SER A 76 -66.86 -6.77 -14.79
N LEU A 77 -65.80 -6.09 -14.35
CA LEU A 77 -65.04 -6.43 -13.14
C LEU A 77 -65.82 -6.15 -11.85
N ASP A 78 -67.06 -5.66 -11.95
CA ASP A 78 -67.90 -5.37 -10.78
C ASP A 78 -68.17 -6.63 -9.95
N GLU A 79 -68.22 -7.82 -10.59
CA GLU A 79 -68.38 -9.11 -9.91
C GLU A 79 -67.08 -9.63 -9.24
N TYR A 80 -65.93 -9.03 -9.59
CA TYR A 80 -64.58 -9.36 -9.08
C TYR A 80 -63.95 -8.20 -8.31
N ASN A 81 -64.78 -7.40 -7.63
CA ASN A 81 -64.32 -6.31 -6.77
C ASN A 81 -63.85 -6.85 -5.40
N PHE A 82 -62.53 -7.08 -5.30
CA PHE A 82 -61.88 -7.55 -4.07
C PHE A 82 -61.44 -6.42 -3.13
N ASN A 83 -61.96 -5.20 -3.25
CA ASN A 83 -61.58 -4.10 -2.36
C ASN A 83 -61.86 -4.41 -0.88
N HIS A 84 -62.79 -5.31 -0.58
CA HIS A 84 -63.06 -5.80 0.78
C HIS A 84 -61.91 -6.65 1.37
N LEU A 85 -61.02 -7.18 0.53
CA LEU A 85 -59.81 -7.89 0.95
C LEU A 85 -58.64 -6.94 1.25
N ILE A 86 -58.79 -5.63 0.99
CA ILE A 86 -57.77 -4.62 1.28
C ILE A 86 -58.05 -4.10 2.70
N PRO A 87 -57.18 -4.38 3.69
CA PRO A 87 -57.29 -3.81 5.03
C PRO A 87 -57.38 -2.28 5.02
N PRO A 88 -57.99 -1.68 6.06
CA PRO A 88 -57.97 -0.22 6.24
C PRO A 88 -56.55 0.35 6.25
N ILE A 89 -56.38 1.58 5.77
CA ILE A 89 -55.07 2.22 5.63
C ILE A 89 -54.31 2.35 6.96
N GLU A 90 -55.05 2.46 8.06
CA GLU A 90 -54.55 2.54 9.43
C GLU A 90 -53.74 1.29 9.80
N PHE A 91 -54.15 0.10 9.36
CA PHE A 91 -53.46 -1.16 9.66
C PHE A 91 -52.08 -1.23 9.01
N TYR A 92 -51.94 -0.72 7.78
CA TYR A 92 -50.63 -0.64 7.12
C TYR A 92 -49.69 0.31 7.84
N LYS A 93 -50.21 1.42 8.36
CA LYS A 93 -49.41 2.38 9.12
C LYS A 93 -48.87 1.76 10.41
N GLU A 94 -49.71 1.05 11.16
CA GLU A 94 -49.29 0.35 12.39
C GLU A 94 -48.18 -0.67 12.11
N ILE A 95 -48.33 -1.49 11.05
CA ILE A 95 -47.31 -2.47 10.67
C ILE A 95 -45.98 -1.81 10.28
N ILE A 96 -46.04 -0.72 9.51
CA ILE A 96 -44.84 0.03 9.10
C ILE A 96 -44.15 0.63 10.32
N ASP A 97 -44.91 1.25 11.22
CA ASP A 97 -44.37 1.89 12.42
C ASP A 97 -43.74 0.84 13.36
N GLU A 98 -44.37 -0.33 13.55
CA GLU A 98 -43.80 -1.45 14.32
C GLU A 98 -42.50 -1.96 13.69
N TYR A 99 -42.50 -2.19 12.37
CA TYR A 99 -41.31 -2.64 11.64
C TYR A 99 -40.17 -1.62 11.77
N CYS A 100 -40.45 -0.34 11.57
CA CYS A 100 -39.49 0.75 11.72
C CYS A 100 -38.91 0.79 13.14
N ALA A 101 -39.75 0.73 14.18
CA ALA A 101 -39.31 0.73 15.57
C ALA A 101 -38.36 -0.44 15.89
N VAL A 102 -38.67 -1.65 15.42
CA VAL A 102 -37.81 -2.82 15.61
C VAL A 102 -36.48 -2.66 14.88
N MET A 103 -36.51 -2.19 13.64
CA MET A 103 -35.31 -2.02 12.83
C MET A 103 -34.39 -0.92 13.35
N ASP A 104 -34.95 0.19 13.80
CA ASP A 104 -34.19 1.31 14.37
C ASP A 104 -33.55 0.92 15.70
N SER A 105 -34.25 0.18 16.56
CA SER A 105 -33.69 -0.40 17.78
C SER A 105 -32.51 -1.34 17.47
N LYS A 106 -32.63 -2.21 16.46
CA LYS A 106 -31.52 -3.09 16.03
C LYS A 106 -30.33 -2.31 15.52
N LYS A 107 -30.53 -1.31 14.65
CA LYS A 107 -29.46 -0.43 14.14
C LYS A 107 -28.77 0.31 15.28
N LEU A 108 -29.54 0.88 16.20
CA LEU A 108 -29.03 1.59 17.37
C LEU A 108 -28.18 0.66 18.26
N SER A 109 -28.67 -0.55 18.54
CA SER A 109 -27.93 -1.54 19.32
C SER A 109 -26.60 -1.96 18.66
N SER A 110 -26.59 -2.08 17.33
CA SER A 110 -25.39 -2.40 16.55
C SER A 110 -24.36 -1.27 16.64
N MET A 111 -24.81 -0.02 16.45
CA MET A 111 -23.96 1.16 16.60
C MET A 111 -23.39 1.27 18.02
N GLN A 112 -24.22 1.06 19.06
CA GLN A 112 -23.77 1.09 20.45
C GLN A 112 -22.68 0.05 20.73
N LYS A 113 -22.79 -1.17 20.17
CA LYS A 113 -21.73 -2.19 20.28
C LYS A 113 -20.43 -1.74 19.63
N GLN A 114 -20.50 -1.16 18.43
CA GLN A 114 -19.31 -0.63 17.75
C GLN A 114 -18.67 0.51 18.54
N PHE A 115 -19.46 1.43 19.08
CA PHE A 115 -18.97 2.50 19.96
C PHE A 115 -18.29 1.95 21.22
N ALA A 116 -18.83 0.89 21.83
CA ALA A 116 -18.23 0.25 23.00
C ALA A 116 -16.86 -0.37 22.68
N ILE A 117 -16.75 -1.08 21.54
CA ILE A 117 -15.49 -1.65 21.06
C ILE A 117 -14.46 -0.54 20.83
N LEU A 118 -14.85 0.49 20.07
CA LEU A 118 -13.97 1.62 19.76
C LEU A 118 -13.49 2.35 21.01
N ASN A 119 -14.37 2.53 22.00
CA ASN A 119 -13.99 3.13 23.27
C ASN A 119 -12.99 2.28 24.05
N ASN A 120 -13.14 0.96 24.06
CA ASN A 120 -12.19 0.06 24.71
C ASN A 120 -10.81 0.12 24.03
N GLU A 121 -10.77 0.06 22.70
CA GLU A 121 -9.52 0.19 21.92
C GLU A 121 -8.85 1.54 22.18
N LYS A 122 -9.62 2.63 22.22
CA LYS A 122 -9.13 3.97 22.55
C LYS A 122 -8.49 4.00 23.94
N GLN A 123 -9.12 3.39 24.96
CA GLN A 123 -8.55 3.33 26.31
C GLN A 123 -7.24 2.54 26.35
N GLU A 124 -7.15 1.44 25.60
CA GLU A 124 -5.92 0.64 25.51
C GLU A 124 -4.77 1.45 24.88
N VAL A 125 -5.05 2.19 23.81
CA VAL A 125 -4.09 3.09 23.16
C VAL A 125 -3.63 4.20 24.12
N ILE A 126 -4.56 4.80 24.88
CA ILE A 126 -4.22 5.81 25.89
C ILE A 126 -3.29 5.22 26.96
N ALA A 127 -3.58 4.02 27.46
CA ALA A 127 -2.74 3.34 28.45
C ALA A 127 -1.33 3.04 27.91
N LYS A 128 -1.23 2.58 26.65
CA LYS A 128 0.05 2.36 25.95
C LYS A 128 0.84 3.66 25.82
N ASN A 129 0.19 4.75 25.42
CA ASN A 129 0.81 6.07 25.28
C ASN A 129 1.32 6.59 26.62
N PHE A 130 0.55 6.43 27.69
CA PHE A 130 1.00 6.81 29.03
C PHE A 130 2.27 6.05 29.44
N LYS A 131 2.32 4.73 29.21
CA LYS A 131 3.49 3.90 29.50
C LYS A 131 4.72 4.30 28.68
N LEU A 132 4.53 4.68 27.41
CA LEU A 132 5.61 5.19 26.57
C LEU A 132 6.11 6.55 27.07
N GLN A 133 5.20 7.45 27.48
CA GLN A 133 5.57 8.74 28.02
C GLN A 133 6.43 8.59 29.29
N THR A 134 6.08 7.67 30.19
CA THR A 134 6.88 7.37 31.38
C THR A 134 8.29 6.91 31.01
N ARG A 135 8.43 6.03 30.02
CA ARG A 135 9.75 5.57 29.55
C ARG A 135 10.58 6.70 28.95
N ILE A 136 9.96 7.60 28.19
CA ILE A 136 10.65 8.77 27.61
C ILE A 136 11.21 9.64 28.74
N ASN A 137 10.40 9.95 29.75
CA ASN A 137 10.84 10.76 30.88
C ASN A 137 12.01 10.09 31.63
N GLN A 138 11.91 8.78 31.90
CA GLN A 138 12.99 8.01 32.55
C GLN A 138 14.30 8.02 31.76
N LEU A 139 14.23 7.88 30.43
CA LEU A 139 15.42 7.94 29.57
C LEU A 139 16.02 9.35 29.55
N GLN A 140 15.18 10.37 29.59
CA GLN A 140 15.63 11.76 29.59
C GLN A 140 16.37 12.11 30.90
N GLU A 141 15.84 11.69 32.05
CA GLU A 141 16.51 11.80 33.34
C GLU A 141 17.85 11.03 33.35
N ALA A 142 17.87 9.82 32.79
CA ALA A 142 19.10 9.04 32.66
C ALA A 142 20.16 9.77 31.83
N ILE A 143 19.78 10.36 30.68
CA ILE A 143 20.68 11.15 29.83
C ILE A 143 21.19 12.40 30.56
N GLU A 144 20.35 13.07 31.34
CA GLU A 144 20.73 14.25 32.11
C GLU A 144 21.70 13.92 33.24
N SER A 145 21.55 12.76 33.87
CA SER A 145 22.44 12.26 34.92
C SER A 145 23.76 11.67 34.40
N MET A 146 23.89 11.45 33.09
CA MET A 146 25.08 10.81 32.51
C MET A 146 26.33 11.70 32.64
N PRO A 147 27.47 11.13 33.04
CA PRO A 147 28.73 11.86 33.19
C PRO A 147 29.23 12.46 31.87
N VAL A 148 28.84 11.89 30.72
CA VAL A 148 29.23 12.38 29.38
C VAL A 148 28.70 13.79 29.10
N LYS A 149 27.47 14.12 29.54
CA LYS A 149 26.90 15.48 29.35
C LYS A 149 27.64 16.49 30.21
N LYS A 150 27.98 16.12 31.45
CA LYS A 150 28.81 16.93 32.34
C LYS A 150 30.22 17.12 31.77
N GLN A 151 30.84 16.06 31.27
CA GLN A 151 32.15 16.11 30.61
C GLN A 151 32.12 16.96 29.35
N GLN A 152 31.05 16.91 28.54
CA GLN A 152 30.90 17.78 27.37
C GLN A 152 30.81 19.26 27.73
N LEU A 153 30.07 19.61 28.79
CA LEU A 153 30.00 20.98 29.28
C LEU A 153 31.35 21.45 29.82
N GLU A 154 32.07 20.59 30.52
CA GLU A 154 33.42 20.88 31.01
C GLU A 154 34.44 21.06 29.86
N ILE A 155 34.41 20.19 28.84
CA ILE A 155 35.21 20.33 27.63
C ILE A 155 34.89 21.65 26.92
N SER A 156 33.61 22.01 26.77
CA SER A 156 33.20 23.26 26.14
C SER A 156 33.70 24.49 26.92
N SER A 157 33.63 24.45 28.25
CA SER A 157 34.20 25.49 29.10
C SER A 157 35.71 25.62 28.92
N LEU A 158 36.43 24.49 28.88
CA LEU A 158 37.88 24.46 28.69
C LEU A 158 38.30 24.96 27.29
N GLU A 159 37.50 24.66 26.25
CA GLU A 159 37.72 25.18 24.90
C GLU A 159 37.60 26.70 24.83
N GLN A 160 36.58 27.28 25.50
CA GLN A 160 36.42 28.74 25.59
C GLN A 160 37.61 29.40 26.31
N ASP A 161 38.08 28.80 27.41
CA ASP A 161 39.27 29.26 28.12
C ASP A 161 40.53 29.23 27.24
N LEU A 162 40.68 28.18 26.42
CA LEU A 162 41.81 28.04 25.51
C LEU A 162 41.77 29.09 24.39
N ILE A 163 40.58 29.43 23.88
CA ILE A 163 40.37 30.53 22.92
C ILE A 163 40.75 31.87 23.55
N ASN A 164 40.29 32.15 24.77
CA ASN A 164 40.59 33.38 25.49
C ASN A 164 42.10 33.54 25.73
N LYS A 165 42.78 32.47 26.18
CA LYS A 165 44.24 32.47 26.35
C LYS A 165 44.99 32.68 25.04
N LYS A 166 44.57 32.07 23.93
CA LYS A 166 45.14 32.31 22.59
C LYS A 166 44.99 33.76 22.16
N LEU A 167 43.82 34.36 22.44
CA LEU A 167 43.55 35.75 22.09
C LEU A 167 44.45 36.71 22.88
N GLN A 168 44.61 36.47 24.19
CA GLN A 168 45.54 37.21 25.04
C GLN A 168 47.00 37.06 24.56
N ALA A 169 47.44 35.84 24.24
CA ALA A 169 48.78 35.60 23.70
C ALA A 169 49.03 36.33 22.37
N LYS A 170 48.02 36.41 21.50
CA LYS A 170 48.08 37.16 20.23
C LYS A 170 48.12 38.67 20.45
N GLN A 171 47.39 39.18 21.44
CA GLN A 171 47.47 40.59 21.82
C GLN A 171 48.84 40.94 22.41
N LEU A 172 49.39 40.05 23.24
CA LEU A 172 50.71 40.22 23.85
C LEU A 172 51.83 40.13 22.81
N SER A 173 51.77 39.17 21.87
CA SER A 173 52.76 39.06 20.78
C SER A 173 52.75 40.29 19.87
N LYS A 174 51.56 40.86 19.61
CA LYS A 174 51.41 42.12 18.88
C LYS A 174 52.02 43.31 19.63
N LYS A 175 51.90 43.35 20.97
CA LYS A 175 52.55 44.37 21.82
C LYS A 175 54.08 44.21 21.88
N LEU A 176 54.57 42.97 21.87
CA LEU A 176 56.00 42.64 21.98
C LEU A 176 56.74 42.62 20.62
N GLY A 177 56.04 42.74 19.49
CA GLY A 177 56.67 42.79 18.16
C GLY A 177 57.20 41.46 17.62
N ILE A 178 56.82 40.32 18.21
CA ILE A 178 57.32 38.98 17.85
C ILE A 178 56.36 38.33 16.84
N LYS A 179 56.87 37.93 15.66
CA LYS A 179 56.08 37.24 14.63
C LYS A 179 55.76 35.81 15.06
N MET A 180 54.47 35.49 15.13
CA MET A 180 53.89 34.27 15.70
C MET A 180 54.11 32.98 14.87
N ASN A 181 55.08 32.96 13.95
CA ASN A 181 55.42 31.80 13.12
C ASN A 181 56.32 30.79 13.85
N ASP A 182 56.92 31.16 14.98
CA ASP A 182 57.89 30.32 15.68
C ASP A 182 57.27 29.31 16.65
N PHE A 183 55.94 29.37 16.87
CA PHE A 183 55.25 28.57 17.90
C PHE A 183 54.09 27.70 17.41
N MET A 184 53.84 27.60 16.09
CA MET A 184 52.97 26.52 15.60
C MET A 184 53.77 25.22 15.50
N PRO A 185 53.23 24.07 15.97
CA PRO A 185 53.78 22.80 15.55
C PRO A 185 53.61 22.80 14.04
N LYS A 186 54.74 22.84 13.34
CA LYS A 186 54.85 22.56 11.92
C LYS A 186 54.04 21.29 11.74
N ILE A 187 52.83 21.38 11.18
CA ILE A 187 52.22 20.22 10.55
C ILE A 187 53.25 19.91 9.50
N THR A 188 54.10 18.94 9.81
CA THR A 188 55.04 18.38 8.89
C THR A 188 54.17 18.01 7.69
N MET A 189 54.25 18.82 6.63
CA MET A 189 54.74 18.30 5.37
C MET A 189 55.81 17.30 5.75
N ILE A 190 55.42 16.04 5.94
CA ILE A 190 56.37 14.96 6.11
C ILE A 190 57.11 15.05 4.80
N SER A 191 58.31 15.59 4.88
CA SER A 191 59.27 15.60 3.80
C SER A 191 59.20 14.20 3.18
N PRO A 192 58.94 14.08 1.88
CA PRO A 192 58.77 12.80 1.21
C PRO A 192 60.14 12.13 1.17
N ASN A 193 60.63 11.70 2.33
CA ASN A 193 61.96 11.13 2.53
C ASN A 193 61.88 9.60 2.54
N SER A 194 60.70 9.03 2.25
CA SER A 194 60.47 7.59 2.15
C SER A 194 59.39 7.27 1.12
N ALA A 195 59.56 6.15 0.41
CA ALA A 195 58.53 5.59 -0.46
C ALA A 195 57.26 5.23 0.32
N LYS A 196 57.39 4.76 1.56
CA LYS A 196 56.25 4.43 2.42
C LYS A 196 55.29 5.61 2.60
N VAL A 197 55.82 6.77 3.00
CA VAL A 197 55.00 7.98 3.18
C VAL A 197 54.36 8.43 1.86
N ARG A 198 55.08 8.30 0.74
CA ARG A 198 54.53 8.64 -0.57
C ARG A 198 53.37 7.73 -0.97
N ILE A 199 53.44 6.44 -0.66
CA ILE A 199 52.35 5.49 -0.90
C ILE A 199 51.17 5.77 0.03
N GLN A 200 51.41 6.06 1.31
CA GLN A 200 50.36 6.44 2.25
C GLN A 200 49.67 7.77 1.91
N ASN A 201 50.37 8.65 1.19
CA ASN A 201 49.81 9.89 0.65
C ASN A 201 48.99 9.69 -0.63
N GLN A 202 48.94 8.48 -1.20
CA GLN A 202 48.08 8.20 -2.34
C GLN A 202 46.60 8.22 -1.94
N LEU A 203 45.74 8.60 -2.89
CA LEU A 203 44.31 8.74 -2.65
C LEU A 203 43.68 7.46 -2.08
N SER A 204 44.03 6.28 -2.64
CA SER A 204 43.53 4.99 -2.19
C SER A 204 43.80 4.76 -0.69
N TYR A 205 45.01 5.03 -0.23
CA TYR A 205 45.35 4.87 1.18
C TYR A 205 44.57 5.87 2.07
N LYS A 206 44.49 7.15 1.66
CA LYS A 206 43.73 8.18 2.40
C LYS A 206 42.25 7.81 2.54
N LEU A 207 41.63 7.32 1.47
CA LEU A 207 40.22 6.91 1.46
C LEU A 207 39.99 5.66 2.32
N GLY A 208 40.81 4.61 2.14
CA GLY A 208 40.66 3.39 2.92
C GLY A 208 40.90 3.61 4.42
N GLN A 209 41.86 4.47 4.78
CA GLN A 209 42.08 4.87 6.17
C GLN A 209 40.85 5.59 6.73
N ALA A 210 40.25 6.49 5.96
CA ALA A 210 39.03 7.18 6.38
C ALA A 210 37.85 6.22 6.55
N MET A 211 37.69 5.22 5.67
CA MET A 211 36.65 4.20 5.80
C MET A 211 36.80 3.38 7.09
N ILE A 212 38.02 2.92 7.40
CA ILE A 212 38.31 2.15 8.63
C ILE A 212 38.05 2.96 9.89
N VAL A 213 38.41 4.24 9.90
CA VAL A 213 38.18 5.11 11.07
C VAL A 213 36.69 5.37 11.26
N ASN A 214 35.95 5.57 10.16
CA ASN A 214 34.53 5.89 10.21
C ASN A 214 33.62 4.68 10.44
N SER A 215 34.05 3.46 10.09
CA SER A 215 33.25 2.24 10.29
C SER A 215 33.11 1.81 11.75
N LYS A 216 33.82 2.44 12.70
CA LYS A 216 33.79 2.07 14.13
C LYS A 216 32.55 2.54 14.89
N SER A 217 31.66 3.30 14.27
CA SER A 217 30.45 3.82 14.93
C SER A 217 29.32 4.09 13.94
N ILE A 218 28.07 4.01 14.40
CA ILE A 218 26.87 4.29 13.60
C ILE A 218 26.91 5.72 13.03
N LEU A 219 27.25 6.71 13.86
CA LEU A 219 27.39 8.10 13.42
C LEU A 219 28.56 8.26 12.43
N GLY A 220 29.61 7.46 12.58
CA GLY A 220 30.73 7.36 11.66
C GLY A 220 30.32 6.90 10.26
N TYR A 221 29.43 5.91 10.15
CA TYR A 221 28.84 5.48 8.88
C TYR A 221 28.03 6.59 8.20
N ILE A 222 27.20 7.31 8.97
CA ILE A 222 26.37 8.40 8.43
C ILE A 222 27.24 9.54 7.86
N ARG A 223 28.34 9.91 8.54
CA ARG A 223 29.25 10.96 8.05
C ARG A 223 30.23 10.51 6.97
N MET A 224 30.36 9.19 6.73
CA MET A 224 31.38 8.62 5.86
C MET A 224 31.34 9.17 4.42
N PRO A 225 30.18 9.31 3.74
CA PRO A 225 30.13 9.84 2.37
C PRO A 225 30.72 11.26 2.26
N PHE A 226 30.42 12.12 3.23
CA PHE A 226 30.91 13.51 3.25
C PHE A 226 32.42 13.59 3.48
N VAL A 227 32.94 12.76 4.40
CA VAL A 227 34.39 12.69 4.68
C VAL A 227 35.15 12.21 3.44
N LEU A 228 34.63 11.19 2.74
CA LEU A 228 35.26 10.66 1.53
C LEU A 228 35.28 11.69 0.40
N SER A 229 34.16 12.38 0.17
CA SER A 229 34.07 13.48 -0.80
C SER A 229 35.08 14.59 -0.50
N TYR A 230 35.17 15.04 0.76
CA TYR A 230 36.13 16.06 1.16
C TYR A 230 37.60 15.64 0.93
N ILE A 231 37.96 14.39 1.27
CA ILE A 231 39.32 13.87 1.06
C ILE A 231 39.66 13.82 -0.43
N TYR A 232 38.71 13.40 -1.28
CA TYR A 232 38.89 13.36 -2.72
C TYR A 232 39.18 14.76 -3.30
N ASP A 233 38.34 15.74 -2.98
CA ASP A 233 38.48 17.10 -3.48
C ASP A 233 39.77 17.77 -2.99
N LYS A 234 40.09 17.59 -1.71
CA LYS A 234 41.33 18.11 -1.13
C LYS A 234 42.57 17.50 -1.78
N HIS A 235 42.59 16.18 -2.00
CA HIS A 235 43.70 15.52 -2.69
C HIS A 235 43.87 16.06 -4.12
N LYS A 236 42.77 16.26 -4.85
CA LYS A 236 42.80 16.83 -6.21
C LYS A 236 43.34 18.26 -6.20
N GLN A 237 42.98 19.08 -5.22
CA GLN A 237 43.52 20.43 -5.05
C GLN A 237 45.02 20.40 -4.72
N GLU A 238 45.45 19.53 -3.80
CA GLU A 238 46.86 19.32 -3.45
C GLU A 238 47.71 18.98 -4.68
N GLN A 239 47.21 18.11 -5.56
CA GLN A 239 47.89 17.76 -6.81
C GLN A 239 48.00 18.94 -7.79
N LYS A 240 46.95 19.76 -7.91
CA LYS A 240 46.99 20.99 -8.74
C LYS A 240 48.03 21.98 -8.21
N ILE A 241 48.03 22.23 -6.90
CA ILE A 241 48.98 23.13 -6.25
C ILE A 241 50.42 22.62 -6.43
N TYR A 242 50.64 21.31 -6.30
CA TYR A 242 51.96 20.72 -6.56
C TYR A 242 52.40 20.92 -8.01
N GLN A 243 51.50 20.68 -8.98
CA GLN A 243 51.78 20.92 -10.40
C GLN A 243 52.10 22.39 -10.70
N GLU A 244 51.42 23.34 -10.06
CA GLU A 244 51.73 24.77 -10.19
C GLU A 244 53.08 25.13 -9.57
N LYS A 245 53.44 24.50 -8.44
CA LYS A 245 54.74 24.71 -7.80
C LYS A 245 55.90 24.20 -8.65
N ILE A 246 55.81 22.99 -9.21
CA ILE A 246 56.86 22.46 -10.09
C ILE A 246 57.01 23.23 -11.40
N LYS A 247 55.94 23.88 -11.88
CA LYS A 247 56.00 24.80 -13.04
C LYS A 247 56.77 26.08 -12.74
N LYS A 248 56.70 26.56 -11.50
CA LYS A 248 57.40 27.77 -11.04
C LYS A 248 58.85 27.47 -10.66
N ASP A 249 59.10 26.28 -10.10
CA ASP A 249 60.42 25.84 -9.65
C ASP A 249 60.58 24.33 -9.87
N SER A 250 61.34 23.96 -10.90
CA SER A 250 61.62 22.56 -11.26
C SER A 250 62.44 21.80 -10.21
N SER A 251 63.10 22.49 -9.28
CA SER A 251 63.86 21.83 -8.20
C SER A 251 62.96 21.13 -7.17
N LEU A 252 61.66 21.45 -7.18
CA LEU A 252 60.65 20.87 -6.29
C LEU A 252 60.10 19.52 -6.78
N ILE A 253 60.56 19.02 -7.93
CA ILE A 253 60.13 17.73 -8.47
C ILE A 253 60.59 16.60 -7.55
N LEU A 254 59.64 15.82 -7.08
CA LEU A 254 59.93 14.64 -6.27
C LEU A 254 60.61 13.55 -7.12
N PRO A 255 61.66 12.89 -6.60
CA PRO A 255 62.27 11.73 -7.24
C PRO A 255 61.24 10.64 -7.58
N GLN A 256 61.56 9.76 -8.52
CA GLN A 256 60.73 8.59 -8.83
C GLN A 256 60.57 7.68 -7.60
N LEU A 257 59.45 6.96 -7.49
CA LEU A 257 59.13 6.18 -6.27
C LEU A 257 60.15 5.06 -6.02
N GLU A 258 60.73 4.54 -7.09
CA GLU A 258 61.73 3.48 -7.13
C GLU A 258 63.10 3.94 -6.62
N SER A 259 63.36 5.25 -6.65
CA SER A 259 64.65 5.82 -6.22
C SER A 259 64.84 5.87 -4.70
N TYR A 260 63.78 5.57 -3.94
CA TYR A 260 63.79 5.62 -2.48
C TYR A 260 64.37 4.33 -1.90
N PRO A 261 65.27 4.41 -0.90
CA PRO A 261 65.90 3.23 -0.29
C PRO A 261 64.89 2.21 0.26
N ASP A 262 63.76 2.66 0.79
CA ASP A 262 62.70 1.83 1.38
C ASP A 262 61.66 1.33 0.37
N TYR A 263 61.83 1.57 -0.94
CA TYR A 263 60.83 1.27 -1.97
C TYR A 263 60.32 -0.18 -1.92
N LYS A 264 61.22 -1.16 -1.81
CA LYS A 264 60.85 -2.58 -1.76
C LYS A 264 59.98 -2.92 -0.55
N GLU A 265 60.23 -2.30 0.60
CA GLU A 265 59.41 -2.49 1.80
C GLU A 265 58.09 -1.75 1.69
N ALA A 266 58.11 -0.53 1.14
CA ALA A 266 56.96 0.31 0.94
C ALA A 266 55.91 -0.31 -0.01
N LEU A 267 56.32 -1.16 -0.96
CA LEU A 267 55.38 -1.90 -1.82
C LEU A 267 54.38 -2.74 -1.01
N LYS A 268 54.75 -3.23 0.17
CA LYS A 268 53.82 -3.96 1.06
C LYS A 268 52.65 -3.10 1.52
N GLU A 269 52.79 -1.77 1.56
CA GLU A 269 51.70 -0.85 1.88
C GLU A 269 50.62 -0.84 0.81
N LYS A 270 50.93 -1.15 -0.46
CA LYS A 270 49.90 -1.30 -1.51
C LYS A 270 49.11 -2.60 -1.36
N GLU A 271 49.70 -3.62 -0.77
CA GLU A 271 49.06 -4.90 -0.51
C GLU A 271 48.21 -4.92 0.76
N CYS A 272 48.34 -3.89 1.62
CA CYS A 272 47.63 -3.83 2.88
C CYS A 272 46.12 -3.60 2.68
N PHE A 273 45.35 -4.04 3.68
CA PHE A 273 43.89 -3.92 3.67
C PHE A 273 43.43 -2.46 3.47
N THR A 274 44.06 -1.51 4.16
CA THR A 274 43.73 -0.08 4.05
C THR A 274 43.83 0.40 2.60
N TYR A 275 44.93 0.08 1.92
CA TYR A 275 45.13 0.52 0.55
C TYR A 275 44.14 -0.13 -0.41
N LYS A 276 43.96 -1.45 -0.32
CA LYS A 276 43.01 -2.23 -1.14
C LYS A 276 41.57 -1.75 -0.96
N LEU A 277 41.18 -1.43 0.26
CA LEU A 277 39.85 -0.93 0.58
C LEU A 277 39.55 0.39 -0.13
N GLY A 278 40.47 1.36 -0.06
CA GLY A 278 40.26 2.62 -0.76
C GLY A 278 40.44 2.51 -2.27
N GLN A 279 41.26 1.57 -2.76
CA GLN A 279 41.35 1.27 -4.19
C GLN A 279 40.02 0.71 -4.73
N ALA A 280 39.37 -0.18 -3.99
CA ALA A 280 38.07 -0.76 -4.37
C ALA A 280 36.94 0.29 -4.43
N LEU A 281 37.07 1.42 -3.71
CA LEU A 281 36.14 2.54 -3.80
C LEU A 281 36.35 3.38 -5.07
N ILE A 282 37.58 3.43 -5.59
CA ILE A 282 37.94 4.24 -6.76
C ILE A 282 37.66 3.49 -8.07
N GLN A 283 37.79 2.16 -8.07
CA GLN A 283 37.51 1.26 -9.20
C GLN A 283 36.00 1.17 -9.48
#